data_AF-A0A1V4PMG6-F1
#
_entry.id   AF-A0A1V4PMG6-F1
#
_cell.length_a   1.000
_cell.length_b   1.000
_cell.length_c   1.000
_cell.angle_alpha   90.00
_cell.angle_beta   90.00
_cell.angle_gamma   90.00
#
_symmetry.space_group_name_H-M   'P 1'
#
loop_
_entity.id
_entity.type
_entity.pdbx_description
1 polymer ?
#
loop_
_entity_poly.entity_id
_entity_poly.type
_entity_poly.pdbx_seq_one_letter_code
_entity_poly.pdbx_strand_id
1 'polypeptide(L)'
;MAIEPAYSISSKASGGGRDGEVVSASGQIDLELRPPKELGGSGDGSNPEELFSAGYAACFLGALRATSKQAGTPAPDDATVTVTVGIGKDESDGGFGLVVDIETYLPGLDETKAKELAEKAHAFCPYSKATKGNIDHTLTVRV
;
A
#
# COMPACT_ATOMS: atom_id res chain seq x y z
N MET A 1 -1.58 -18.69 -12.90
CA MET A 1 -2.83 -17.93 -12.71
C MET A 1 -3.03 -17.06 -13.94
N ALA A 2 -4.13 -17.20 -14.68
CA ALA A 2 -4.52 -16.27 -15.73
C ALA A 2 -5.57 -15.34 -15.13
N ILE A 3 -5.19 -14.09 -14.84
CA ILE A 3 -6.13 -13.05 -14.41
C ILE A 3 -6.60 -12.35 -15.68
N GLU A 4 -7.90 -12.38 -15.97
CA GLU A 4 -8.49 -11.52 -16.99
C GLU A 4 -8.78 -10.15 -16.39
N PRO A 5 -8.19 -9.05 -16.91
CA PRO A 5 -8.32 -7.74 -16.30
C PRO A 5 -9.73 -7.18 -16.52
N ALA A 6 -10.49 -7.00 -15.43
CA ALA A 6 -11.77 -6.28 -15.46
C ALA A 6 -11.60 -4.76 -15.64
N TYR A 7 -10.43 -4.24 -15.30
CA TYR A 7 -10.05 -2.83 -15.47
C TYR A 7 -8.55 -2.72 -15.73
N SER A 8 -8.15 -1.73 -16.53
CA SER A 8 -6.74 -1.42 -16.80
C SER A 8 -6.57 0.09 -16.98
N ILE A 9 -5.50 0.63 -16.40
CA ILE A 9 -5.09 2.03 -16.56
C ILE A 9 -3.57 2.09 -16.65
N SER A 10 -3.05 3.05 -17.40
CA SER A 10 -1.62 3.32 -17.52
C SER A 10 -1.26 4.66 -16.90
N SER A 11 -0.02 4.77 -16.43
CA SER A 11 0.62 6.03 -16.05
C SER A 11 1.94 6.15 -16.79
N LYS A 12 2.31 7.37 -17.16
CA LYS A 12 3.55 7.70 -17.84
C LYS A 12 4.43 8.51 -16.89
N ALA A 13 5.63 8.02 -16.61
CA ALA A 13 6.68 8.79 -15.97
C ALA A 13 7.58 9.45 -17.03
N SER A 14 8.09 10.64 -16.75
CA SER A 14 9.07 11.33 -17.60
C SER A 14 10.11 12.08 -16.76
N GLY A 15 11.22 12.50 -17.37
CA GLY A 15 12.37 13.07 -16.65
C GLY A 15 13.28 11.99 -16.05
N GLY A 16 13.81 12.22 -14.85
CA GLY A 16 14.74 11.34 -14.14
C GLY A 16 14.08 10.19 -13.37
N GLY A 17 12.80 9.90 -13.62
CA GLY A 17 12.04 8.86 -12.92
C GLY A 17 11.66 9.30 -11.51
N ARG A 18 12.57 9.16 -10.53
CA ARG A 18 12.35 9.65 -9.15
C ARG A 18 12.48 11.17 -9.01
N ASP A 19 13.13 11.79 -9.98
CA ASP A 19 13.25 13.24 -10.11
C ASP A 19 12.63 13.66 -11.46
N GLY A 20 11.32 13.89 -11.47
CA GLY A 20 10.57 14.05 -12.71
C GLY A 20 9.09 14.27 -12.47
N GLU A 21 8.26 13.61 -13.27
CA GLU A 21 6.81 13.73 -13.26
C GLU A 21 6.15 12.38 -13.57
N VAL A 22 4.97 12.14 -13.00
CA VAL A 22 4.11 11.00 -13.33
C VAL A 22 2.67 11.45 -13.60
N VAL A 23 2.14 11.04 -14.76
CA VAL A 23 0.77 11.36 -15.18
C VAL A 23 0.01 10.08 -15.54
N SER A 24 -1.12 9.87 -14.90
CA SER A 24 -2.08 8.79 -15.22
C SER A 24 -2.88 9.11 -16.48
N ALA A 25 -3.32 8.10 -17.23
CA ALA A 25 -4.14 8.27 -18.43
C ALA A 25 -5.49 8.95 -18.15
N SER A 26 -5.98 8.91 -16.91
CA SER A 26 -7.19 9.64 -16.48
C SER A 26 -6.91 11.10 -16.12
N GLY A 27 -5.65 11.50 -15.97
CA GLY A 27 -5.23 12.82 -15.48
C GLY A 27 -5.50 13.06 -13.98
N GLN A 28 -5.95 12.04 -13.24
CA GLN A 28 -6.27 12.19 -11.81
C GLN A 28 -5.04 12.14 -10.92
N ILE A 29 -4.01 11.41 -11.36
CA ILE A 29 -2.64 11.51 -10.86
C ILE A 29 -1.86 12.31 -11.89
N ASP A 30 -1.35 13.45 -11.45
CA ASP A 30 -0.46 14.35 -12.17
C ASP A 30 0.42 14.99 -11.08
N LEU A 31 1.62 14.47 -10.91
CA LEU A 31 2.48 14.77 -9.76
C LEU A 31 3.93 14.97 -10.19
N GLU A 32 4.55 16.02 -9.65
CA GLU A 32 6.00 16.13 -9.63
C GLU A 32 6.60 15.14 -8.61
N LEU A 33 7.67 14.47 -9.03
CA LEU A 33 8.40 13.52 -8.20
C LEU A 33 9.77 14.09 -7.85
N ARG A 34 10.14 14.01 -6.57
CA ARG A 34 11.48 14.34 -6.09
C ARG A 34 11.97 13.23 -5.16
N PRO A 35 13.26 12.86 -5.20
CA PRO A 35 13.80 11.96 -4.20
C PRO A 35 13.66 12.60 -2.80
N PRO A 36 13.34 11.81 -1.76
CA PRO A 36 13.28 12.33 -0.40
C PRO A 36 14.67 12.77 0.08
N LYS A 37 14.70 13.61 1.12
CA LYS A 37 15.96 14.17 1.67
C LYS A 37 16.89 13.07 2.18
N GLU A 38 16.31 12.01 2.73
CA GLU A 38 16.96 10.81 3.23
C GLU A 38 17.71 10.05 2.12
N LEU A 39 17.31 10.22 0.86
CA LEU A 39 17.98 9.68 -0.32
C LEU A 39 18.75 10.75 -1.12
N GLY A 40 19.00 11.92 -0.52
CA GLY A 40 19.82 12.99 -1.10
C GLY A 40 19.10 13.91 -2.09
N GLY A 41 17.77 13.86 -2.17
CA GLY A 41 16.98 14.78 -3.00
C GLY A 41 16.49 16.01 -2.26
N SER A 42 15.67 16.83 -2.92
CA SER A 42 15.07 18.03 -2.32
C SER A 42 13.95 17.69 -1.32
N GLY A 43 13.23 16.58 -1.56
CA GLY A 43 11.98 16.26 -0.86
C GLY A 43 10.79 17.14 -1.26
N ASP A 44 10.94 17.99 -2.28
CA ASP A 44 9.91 18.94 -2.72
C ASP A 44 9.01 18.32 -3.82
N GLY A 45 8.34 17.23 -3.49
CA GLY A 45 7.47 16.49 -4.39
C GLY A 45 7.07 15.14 -3.82
N SER A 46 6.25 14.38 -4.55
CA SER A 46 5.95 13.01 -4.15
C SER A 46 7.07 12.06 -4.57
N ASN A 47 6.94 10.78 -4.25
CA ASN A 47 7.92 9.75 -4.59
C ASN A 47 7.24 8.38 -4.78
N PRO A 48 7.91 7.40 -5.40
CA PRO A 48 7.34 6.07 -5.62
C PRO A 48 6.87 5.37 -4.34
N GLU A 49 7.54 5.57 -3.20
CA GLU A 49 7.17 4.95 -1.92
C GLU A 49 5.83 5.50 -1.41
N GLU A 50 5.61 6.81 -1.53
CA GLU A 50 4.35 7.48 -1.18
C GLU A 50 3.19 7.03 -2.08
N LEU A 51 3.43 6.90 -3.39
CA LEU A 51 2.42 6.38 -4.32
C LEU A 51 2.06 4.92 -4.00
N PHE A 52 3.08 4.11 -3.66
CA PHE A 52 2.88 2.73 -3.30
C PHE A 52 2.13 2.60 -1.96
N SER A 53 2.49 3.38 -0.95
CA SER A 53 1.83 3.38 0.35
C SER A 53 0.36 3.82 0.25
N ALA A 54 0.08 4.87 -0.53
CA ALA A 54 -1.29 5.36 -0.75
C ALA A 54 -2.17 4.30 -1.44
N GLY A 55 -1.67 3.69 -2.52
CA GLY A 55 -2.38 2.63 -3.23
C GLY A 55 -2.62 1.40 -2.35
N TYR A 56 -1.61 1.00 -1.57
CA TYR A 56 -1.69 -0.16 -0.68
C TYR A 56 -2.69 0.11 0.46
N ALA A 57 -2.61 1.25 1.15
CA ALA A 57 -3.53 1.60 2.24
C ALA A 57 -5.00 1.60 1.78
N ALA A 58 -5.29 2.25 0.66
CA ALA A 58 -6.64 2.28 0.10
C ALA A 58 -7.14 0.87 -0.29
N CYS A 59 -6.28 0.08 -0.93
CA CYS A 59 -6.60 -1.28 -1.35
C CYS A 59 -6.85 -2.20 -0.14
N PHE A 60 -6.03 -2.09 0.91
CA PHE A 60 -6.16 -2.90 2.12
C PHE A 60 -7.42 -2.53 2.91
N LEU A 61 -7.75 -1.24 3.05
CA LEU A 61 -9.02 -0.83 3.66
C LEU A 61 -10.23 -1.37 2.88
N GLY A 62 -10.17 -1.33 1.55
CA GLY A 62 -11.19 -1.96 0.69
C GLY A 62 -11.32 -3.46 0.93
N ALA A 63 -10.20 -4.18 1.01
CA ALA A 63 -10.16 -5.60 1.33
C ALA A 63 -10.75 -5.89 2.71
N LEU A 64 -10.37 -5.11 3.73
CA LEU A 64 -10.87 -5.23 5.10
C LEU A 64 -12.40 -5.04 5.16
N ARG A 65 -12.93 -4.03 4.46
CA ARG A 65 -14.39 -3.81 4.38
C ARG A 65 -15.11 -4.94 3.64
N ALA A 66 -14.50 -5.51 2.61
CA ALA A 66 -15.09 -6.63 1.87
C ALA A 66 -15.12 -7.92 2.72
N THR A 67 -14.00 -8.29 3.34
CA THR A 67 -13.88 -9.53 4.12
C THR A 67 -14.65 -9.46 5.44
N SER A 68 -14.69 -8.30 6.09
CA SER A 68 -15.46 -8.08 7.33
C SER A 68 -16.97 -8.26 7.11
N LYS A 69 -17.52 -7.75 6.01
CA LYS A 69 -18.91 -8.01 5.60
C LYS A 69 -19.17 -9.49 5.34
N GLN A 70 -18.28 -10.18 4.62
CA GLN A 70 -18.40 -11.62 4.37
C GLN A 70 -18.35 -12.45 5.67
N ALA A 71 -17.60 -11.97 6.67
CA ALA A 71 -17.47 -12.61 7.98
C ALA A 71 -18.63 -12.30 8.94
N GLY A 72 -19.63 -11.50 8.53
CA GLY A 72 -20.76 -11.12 9.37
C GLY A 72 -20.42 -10.15 10.50
N THR A 73 -19.26 -9.49 10.43
CA THR A 73 -18.81 -8.48 11.40
C THR A 73 -18.23 -7.31 10.63
N PRO A 74 -19.08 -6.43 10.07
CA PRO A 74 -18.62 -5.30 9.26
C PRO A 74 -17.63 -4.42 10.03
N ALA A 75 -16.56 -3.99 9.36
CA ALA A 75 -15.64 -3.01 9.94
C ALA A 75 -16.38 -1.69 10.21
N PRO A 76 -16.04 -0.97 11.30
CA PRO A 76 -16.60 0.34 11.62
C PRO A 76 -16.47 1.34 10.46
N ASP A 77 -17.35 2.34 10.44
CA ASP A 77 -17.31 3.37 9.39
C ASP A 77 -16.06 4.25 9.48
N ASP A 78 -15.56 4.49 10.68
CA ASP A 78 -14.33 5.20 11.02
C ASP A 78 -13.08 4.30 11.06
N ALA A 79 -13.19 3.05 10.60
CA ALA A 79 -12.03 2.19 10.43
C ALA A 79 -11.02 2.79 9.43
N THR A 80 -9.75 2.80 9.81
CA THR A 80 -8.65 3.30 8.99
C THR A 80 -7.56 2.25 8.81
N VAL A 81 -6.78 2.42 7.73
CA VAL A 81 -5.57 1.63 7.49
C VAL A 81 -4.46 2.60 7.15
N THR A 82 -3.36 2.50 7.87
CA THR A 82 -2.11 3.21 7.60
C THR A 82 -1.12 2.22 7.04
N VAL A 83 -0.51 2.54 5.90
CA VAL A 83 0.59 1.74 5.36
C VAL A 83 1.84 2.61 5.30
N THR A 84 2.90 2.13 5.94
CA THR A 84 4.22 2.74 5.89
C THR A 84 5.08 1.91 4.96
N VAL A 85 5.67 2.55 3.94
CA VAL A 85 6.59 1.91 3.01
C VAL A 85 8.00 2.44 3.27
N GLY A 86 8.90 1.53 3.61
CA GLY A 86 10.34 1.81 3.69
C GLY A 86 11.05 1.37 2.42
N ILE A 87 12.09 2.11 2.04
CA ILE A 87 13.05 1.71 1.00
C ILE A 87 14.45 1.70 1.61
N GLY A 88 15.23 0.67 1.31
CA GLY A 88 16.59 0.51 1.81
C GLY A 88 17.45 -0.31 0.85
N LYS A 89 18.75 -0.38 1.12
CA LYS A 89 19.64 -1.28 0.36
C LYS A 89 19.26 -2.73 0.64
N ASP A 90 19.21 -3.53 -0.41
CA ASP A 90 19.10 -4.97 -0.30
C ASP A 90 20.50 -5.57 -0.35
N GLU A 91 20.95 -6.17 0.76
CA GLU A 91 22.29 -6.76 0.85
C GLU A 91 22.42 -8.07 0.06
N SER A 92 21.30 -8.70 -0.33
CA SER A 92 21.30 -9.97 -1.04
C SER A 92 21.70 -9.84 -2.52
N ASP A 93 21.38 -8.71 -3.15
CA ASP A 93 21.68 -8.44 -4.55
C ASP A 93 22.40 -7.09 -4.80
N GLY A 94 22.59 -6.28 -3.77
CA GLY A 94 23.23 -4.96 -3.85
C GLY A 94 22.32 -3.86 -4.40
N GLY A 95 21.03 -4.16 -4.60
CA GLY A 95 20.00 -3.25 -5.08
C GLY A 95 19.26 -2.53 -3.96
N PHE A 96 17.96 -2.28 -4.20
CA PHE A 96 17.06 -1.69 -3.22
C PHE A 96 15.87 -2.63 -2.97
N GLY A 97 15.53 -2.80 -1.70
CA GLY A 97 14.35 -3.53 -1.24
C GLY A 97 13.31 -2.58 -0.65
N LEU A 98 12.07 -3.06 -0.58
CA LEU A 98 10.99 -2.40 0.15
C LEU A 98 10.64 -3.20 1.39
N VAL A 99 10.14 -2.52 2.42
CA VAL A 99 9.47 -3.12 3.58
C VAL A 99 8.16 -2.40 3.83
N VAL A 100 7.17 -3.12 4.35
CA VAL A 100 5.82 -2.56 4.53
C VAL A 100 5.29 -2.84 5.93
N ASP A 101 4.91 -1.79 6.64
CA ASP A 101 4.16 -1.89 7.88
C ASP A 101 2.71 -1.49 7.64
N ILE A 102 1.77 -2.37 8.00
CA ILE A 102 0.33 -2.20 7.83
C ILE A 102 -0.27 -2.09 9.24
N GLU A 103 -0.79 -0.92 9.58
CA GLU A 103 -1.54 -0.70 10.80
C GLU A 103 -3.03 -0.57 10.47
N THR A 104 -3.86 -1.39 11.10
CA THR A 104 -5.32 -1.27 11.02
C THR A 104 -5.87 -0.68 12.30
N TYR A 105 -6.82 0.24 12.18
CA TYR A 105 -7.59 0.77 13.30
C TYR A 105 -9.06 0.38 13.13
N LEU A 106 -9.59 -0.38 14.08
CA LEU A 106 -10.91 -1.00 14.06
C LEU A 106 -11.68 -0.70 15.36
N PRO A 107 -12.12 0.56 15.56
CA PRO A 107 -12.69 1.01 16.81
C PRO A 107 -13.90 0.20 17.26
N GLY A 108 -13.93 -0.17 18.53
CA GLY A 108 -15.07 -0.86 19.14
C GLY A 108 -15.21 -2.34 18.76
N LEU A 109 -14.26 -2.92 18.03
CA LEU A 109 -14.12 -4.37 17.91
C LEU A 109 -13.27 -4.92 19.07
N ASP A 110 -13.50 -6.20 19.40
CA ASP A 110 -12.56 -6.95 20.22
C ASP A 110 -11.23 -7.17 19.47
N GLU A 111 -10.12 -7.11 20.19
CA GLU A 111 -8.77 -7.22 19.61
C GLU A 111 -8.56 -8.55 18.84
N THR A 112 -9.07 -9.66 19.36
CA THR A 112 -8.98 -10.96 18.69
C THR A 112 -9.75 -10.93 17.38
N LYS A 113 -10.97 -10.39 17.41
CA LYS A 113 -11.80 -10.26 16.20
C LYS A 113 -11.17 -9.33 15.17
N ALA A 114 -10.62 -8.21 15.62
CA ALA A 114 -9.95 -7.24 14.76
C ALA A 114 -8.72 -7.87 14.07
N LYS A 115 -7.91 -8.64 14.81
CA LYS A 115 -6.80 -9.43 14.25
C LYS A 115 -7.25 -10.44 13.20
N GLU A 116 -8.30 -11.22 13.47
CA GLU A 116 -8.83 -12.16 12.48
C GLU A 116 -9.27 -11.47 11.18
N LEU A 117 -9.89 -10.29 11.27
CA LEU A 117 -10.32 -9.52 10.12
C LEU A 117 -9.14 -8.94 9.34
N ALA A 118 -8.13 -8.41 10.04
CA ALA A 118 -6.91 -7.89 9.44
C ALA A 118 -6.14 -8.98 8.68
N GLU A 119 -5.99 -10.17 9.24
CA GLU A 119 -5.35 -11.32 8.58
C GLU A 119 -6.11 -11.77 7.33
N LYS A 120 -7.45 -11.84 7.41
CA LYS A 120 -8.29 -12.14 6.24
C LYS A 120 -8.14 -11.08 5.16
N ALA A 121 -8.06 -9.80 5.54
CA ALA A 121 -7.84 -8.70 4.61
C ALA A 121 -6.46 -8.82 3.94
N HIS A 122 -5.41 -9.15 4.69
CA HIS A 122 -4.05 -9.35 4.16
C HIS A 122 -3.98 -10.50 3.16
N ALA A 123 -4.68 -11.60 3.41
CA ALA A 123 -4.81 -12.71 2.46
C ALA A 123 -5.64 -12.36 1.21
N PHE A 124 -6.55 -11.38 1.30
CA PHE A 124 -7.47 -11.00 0.23
C PHE A 124 -6.94 -9.86 -0.66
N CYS A 125 -6.27 -8.87 -0.06
CA CYS A 125 -5.80 -7.64 -0.69
C CYS A 125 -4.89 -7.94 -1.90
N PRO A 126 -5.21 -7.42 -3.10
CA PRO A 126 -4.35 -7.57 -4.28
C PRO A 126 -2.90 -7.15 -4.07
N TYR A 127 -2.64 -6.05 -3.37
CA TYR A 127 -1.27 -5.56 -3.14
C TYR A 127 -0.50 -6.53 -2.24
N SER A 128 -1.10 -6.99 -1.13
CA SER A 128 -0.51 -8.01 -0.26
C SER A 128 -0.20 -9.31 -1.00
N LYS A 129 -1.10 -9.77 -1.87
CA LYS A 129 -0.85 -10.98 -2.69
C LYS A 129 0.28 -10.77 -3.70
N ALA A 130 0.39 -9.58 -4.29
CA ALA A 130 1.41 -9.26 -5.29
C ALA A 130 2.82 -9.18 -4.66
N THR A 131 2.92 -8.73 -3.41
CA THR A 131 4.20 -8.54 -2.71
C THR A 131 4.59 -9.71 -1.81
N LYS A 132 3.69 -10.67 -1.58
CA LYS A 132 3.92 -11.82 -0.70
C LYS A 132 5.16 -12.61 -1.11
N GLY A 133 6.09 -12.77 -0.16
CA GLY A 133 7.33 -13.54 -0.34
C GLY A 133 8.46 -12.77 -1.04
N ASN A 134 8.21 -11.53 -1.48
CA ASN A 134 9.23 -10.67 -2.07
C ASN A 134 9.68 -9.57 -1.11
N ILE A 135 8.79 -9.10 -0.24
CA ILE A 135 9.08 -8.07 0.78
C ILE A 135 8.49 -8.47 2.13
N ASP A 136 9.10 -7.96 3.19
CA ASP A 136 8.59 -8.14 4.55
C ASP A 136 7.35 -7.29 4.79
N HIS A 137 6.39 -7.89 5.50
CA HIS A 137 5.18 -7.23 5.95
C HIS A 137 5.08 -7.35 7.47
N THR A 138 4.86 -6.22 8.15
CA THR A 138 4.37 -6.20 9.53
C THR A 138 2.89 -5.88 9.50
N LEU A 139 2.08 -6.63 10.25
CA LEU A 139 0.65 -6.32 10.44
C LEU A 139 0.37 -6.05 11.91
N THR A 140 -0.12 -4.84 12.20
CA THR A 140 -0.54 -4.41 13.53
C THR A 140 -2.01 -4.02 13.54
N VAL A 141 -2.65 -4.19 14.70
CA VAL A 141 -4.07 -3.92 14.89
C VAL A 141 -4.27 -3.08 16.13
N ARG A 142 -5.05 -2.02 15.99
CA ARG A 142 -5.52 -1.14 17.05
C ARG A 142 -7.05 -1.16 17.05
N VAL A 143 -7.65 -1.09 18.23
CA VAL A 143 -9.11 -1.05 18.45
C VAL A 143 -9.49 0.13 19.33
#